data_AF-A0AA45U620-F1
#
_entry.id   AF-A0AA45U620-F1
#
_cell.length_a   1.000
_cell.length_b   1.000
_cell.length_c   1.000
_cell.angle_alpha   90.00
_cell.angle_beta   90.00
_cell.angle_gamma   90.00
#
_symmetry.space_group_name_H-M   'P 1'
#
loop_
_entity.id
_entity.type
_entity.pdbx_description
1 polymer ?
#
loop_
_entity_poly.entity_id
_entity_poly.type
_entity_poly.pdbx_seq_one_letter_code
_entity_poly.pdbx_strand_id
1 'polypeptide(L)'
;MINPRIAVLTLAASLSAAPALADKVQFKDPTGDDKGPGKYTYPTDPVYKPGSFDLTGFKLDQGGNKTDVEIQLKASLENPWKMADGFSVQEVFIFIDTDHKVGSGFTDSPPGLNVSFAPEDAWDKVIIISPQGSSRVRAEANNKAGAMKGAVVVPTKVRASGNKITATVMNSDLGAGNPSTWGYQVVMQSNEGFPADNDLLTRRVNEYEGQHRFGGGSDFNCDPHVIDVLAGQGKGDSSEIKAQYEMLAYECAGDGSATKKATLKMVSGEKRPAAQGVAAAAPAPAPEAAPAAPAPAPAPTPAAPAGTTVAPAPTTATPTK
;
A
#
# COMPACT_ATOMS: atom_id res chain seq x y z
N MET A 1 -45.38 65.40 -34.83
CA MET A 1 -43.92 65.18 -34.67
C MET A 1 -43.74 63.93 -33.82
N ILE A 2 -43.22 62.87 -34.43
CA ILE A 2 -43.06 61.54 -33.83
C ILE A 2 -41.61 61.43 -33.35
N ASN A 3 -41.38 61.14 -32.07
CA ASN A 3 -40.05 60.87 -31.52
C ASN A 3 -40.04 59.43 -30.96
N PRO A 4 -39.33 58.47 -31.58
CA PRO A 4 -39.21 57.13 -31.00
C PRO A 4 -38.05 57.14 -30.00
N ARG A 5 -38.35 56.80 -28.74
CA ARG A 5 -37.31 56.48 -27.75
C ARG A 5 -36.92 55.02 -27.91
N ILE A 6 -35.69 54.80 -28.36
CA ILE A 6 -35.04 53.50 -28.40
C ILE A 6 -34.81 53.05 -26.95
N ALA A 7 -35.46 51.97 -26.54
CA ALA A 7 -35.16 51.26 -25.30
C ALA A 7 -34.07 50.24 -25.59
N VAL A 8 -32.87 50.46 -25.05
CA VAL A 8 -31.77 49.49 -25.07
C VAL A 8 -32.02 48.51 -23.92
N LEU A 9 -32.37 47.27 -24.26
CA LEU A 9 -32.52 46.16 -23.31
C LEU A 9 -31.14 45.51 -23.14
N THR A 10 -30.42 45.85 -22.06
CA THR A 10 -29.18 45.17 -21.68
C THR A 10 -29.53 43.80 -21.08
N LEU A 11 -29.31 42.74 -21.86
CA LEU A 11 -29.41 41.37 -21.39
C LEU A 11 -28.18 41.06 -20.51
N ALA A 12 -28.35 41.15 -19.19
CA ALA A 12 -27.35 40.67 -18.25
C ALA A 12 -27.31 39.13 -18.31
N ALA A 13 -26.33 38.57 -19.00
CA ALA A 13 -26.05 37.14 -18.96
C ALA A 13 -25.49 36.79 -17.57
N SER A 14 -26.34 36.29 -16.69
CA SER A 14 -25.94 35.68 -15.43
C SER A 14 -25.17 34.39 -15.75
N LEU A 15 -23.85 34.44 -15.65
CA LEU A 15 -22.99 33.27 -15.76
C LEU A 15 -23.16 32.44 -14.48
N SER A 16 -24.07 31.47 -14.51
CA SER A 16 -24.22 30.48 -13.45
C SER A 16 -22.98 29.60 -13.44
N ALA A 17 -22.00 29.92 -12.59
CA ALA A 17 -20.90 29.01 -12.29
C ALA A 17 -21.50 27.78 -11.57
N ALA A 18 -21.62 26.67 -12.29
CA ALA A 18 -21.89 25.39 -11.64
C ALA A 18 -20.77 25.15 -10.60
N PRO A 19 -21.09 24.72 -9.37
CA PRO A 19 -20.05 24.33 -8.44
C PRO A 19 -19.25 23.22 -9.10
N ALA A 20 -17.94 23.44 -9.28
CA ALA A 20 -17.04 22.36 -9.66
C ALA A 20 -17.19 21.30 -8.57
N LEU A 21 -17.80 20.16 -8.92
CA LEU A 21 -17.87 19.02 -8.03
C LEU A 21 -16.43 18.63 -7.74
N ALA A 22 -16.03 18.74 -6.48
CA ALA A 22 -14.73 18.25 -6.04
C ALA A 22 -14.69 16.73 -6.29
N ASP A 23 -13.81 16.31 -7.19
CA ASP A 23 -13.62 14.89 -7.49
C ASP A 23 -12.77 14.29 -6.36
N LYS A 24 -13.46 13.60 -5.45
CA LYS A 24 -12.87 12.99 -4.26
C LYS A 24 -12.81 11.47 -4.40
N VAL A 25 -11.67 10.90 -4.01
CA VAL A 25 -11.51 9.46 -3.77
C VAL A 25 -11.13 9.20 -2.32
N GLN A 26 -11.57 8.05 -1.81
CA GLN A 26 -11.24 7.60 -0.47
C GLN A 26 -11.13 6.08 -0.45
N PHE A 27 -10.05 5.60 0.16
CA PHE A 27 -9.80 4.21 0.43
C PHE A 27 -9.53 4.03 1.93
N LYS A 28 -9.82 2.83 2.41
CA LYS A 28 -9.48 2.36 3.75
C LYS A 28 -8.49 1.22 3.63
N ASP A 29 -7.85 0.94 4.75
CA ASP A 29 -6.94 -0.16 4.91
C ASP A 29 -7.22 -0.82 6.27
N PRO A 30 -7.14 -2.16 6.40
CA PRO A 30 -7.37 -2.82 7.68
C PRO A 30 -6.27 -2.42 8.67
N THR A 31 -6.46 -2.73 9.94
CA THR A 31 -5.42 -2.48 10.95
C THR A 31 -4.63 -3.75 11.24
N GLY A 32 -3.34 -3.60 11.54
CA GLY A 32 -2.46 -4.66 12.07
C GLY A 32 -1.67 -5.42 11.02
N ASP A 33 -1.58 -4.88 9.80
CA ASP A 33 -0.84 -5.39 8.66
C ASP A 33 0.37 -4.54 8.27
N ASP A 34 0.84 -3.69 9.17
CA ASP A 34 2.14 -2.99 9.15
C ASP A 34 3.35 -3.94 9.32
N LYS A 35 3.34 -5.05 8.59
CA LYS A 35 4.27 -6.19 8.68
C LYS A 35 4.85 -6.57 7.32
N GLY A 36 4.76 -5.66 6.34
CA GLY A 36 5.17 -5.87 4.96
C GLY A 36 4.58 -7.18 4.41
N PRO A 37 5.40 -8.16 4.00
CA PRO A 37 4.95 -9.48 3.51
C PRO A 37 4.40 -10.40 4.61
N GLY A 38 4.06 -9.87 5.79
CA GLY A 38 3.46 -10.58 6.91
C GLY A 38 4.42 -11.03 8.00
N LYS A 39 5.70 -10.63 7.90
CA LYS A 39 6.76 -11.08 8.81
C LYS A 39 7.71 -9.99 9.27
N TYR A 40 7.53 -8.73 8.85
CA TYR A 40 8.42 -7.67 9.27
C TYR A 40 8.22 -7.29 10.73
N THR A 41 9.33 -6.95 11.36
CA THR A 41 9.40 -6.54 12.76
C THR A 41 9.83 -5.08 12.83
N TYR A 42 9.16 -4.31 13.68
CA TYR A 42 9.51 -2.92 13.94
C TYR A 42 10.92 -2.77 14.54
N PRO A 43 11.58 -1.62 14.35
CA PRO A 43 12.78 -1.31 15.09
C PRO A 43 12.54 -1.28 16.60
N THR A 44 13.58 -1.53 17.38
CA THR A 44 13.45 -1.67 18.85
C THR A 44 13.44 -0.33 19.60
N ASP A 45 13.81 0.78 18.96
CA ASP A 45 13.74 2.08 19.60
C ASP A 45 12.29 2.53 19.84
N PRO A 46 11.93 3.03 21.04
CA PRO A 46 10.57 3.44 21.38
C PRO A 46 9.96 4.53 20.50
N VAL A 47 10.76 5.25 19.68
CA VAL A 47 10.23 6.20 18.70
C VAL A 47 9.39 5.53 17.60
N TYR A 48 9.58 4.23 17.33
CA TYR A 48 8.79 3.45 16.37
C TYR A 48 7.65 2.74 17.09
N LYS A 49 6.60 3.50 17.43
CA LYS A 49 5.46 2.96 18.16
C LYS A 49 4.67 1.97 17.31
N PRO A 50 4.13 0.88 17.89
CA PRO A 50 3.23 -0.02 17.17
C PRO A 50 2.09 0.75 16.49
N GLY A 51 1.87 0.51 15.20
CA GLY A 51 0.89 1.22 14.40
C GLY A 51 1.35 2.56 13.82
N SER A 52 2.62 2.96 13.99
CA SER A 52 3.14 4.20 13.39
C SER A 52 3.33 4.10 11.88
N PHE A 53 3.22 2.91 11.29
CA PHE A 53 3.25 2.66 9.85
C PHE A 53 2.03 1.86 9.37
N ASP A 54 1.04 1.67 10.24
CA ASP A 54 -0.22 0.95 9.96
C ASP A 54 -1.19 1.93 9.31
N LEU A 55 -1.32 1.82 7.99
CA LEU A 55 -2.20 2.63 7.18
C LEU A 55 -3.65 2.27 7.55
N THR A 56 -4.52 3.27 7.59
CA THR A 56 -5.95 3.04 7.87
C THR A 56 -6.85 3.81 6.92
N GLY A 57 -6.28 4.75 6.16
CA GLY A 57 -7.02 5.49 5.18
C GLY A 57 -6.17 6.37 4.29
N PHE A 58 -6.62 6.50 3.05
CA PHE A 58 -6.11 7.43 2.07
C PHE A 58 -7.28 8.21 1.48
N LYS A 59 -7.11 9.51 1.33
CA LYS A 59 -8.07 10.38 0.64
C LYS A 59 -7.33 11.31 -0.28
N LEU A 60 -7.94 11.59 -1.41
CA LEU A 60 -7.51 12.63 -2.34
C LEU A 60 -8.74 13.43 -2.75
N ASP A 61 -8.63 14.74 -2.62
CA ASP A 61 -9.69 15.71 -2.91
C ASP A 61 -9.14 16.75 -3.89
N GLN A 62 -9.58 16.67 -5.15
CA GLN A 62 -9.16 17.62 -6.17
C GLN A 62 -10.07 18.84 -6.19
N GLY A 63 -9.50 19.96 -5.76
CA GLY A 63 -10.10 21.28 -5.90
C GLY A 63 -9.75 21.93 -7.24
N GLY A 64 -10.07 23.24 -7.37
CA GLY A 64 -9.95 23.95 -8.64
C GLY A 64 -8.52 24.05 -9.20
N ASN A 65 -7.50 24.29 -8.37
CA ASN A 65 -6.10 24.41 -8.79
C ASN A 65 -5.13 23.48 -8.04
N LYS A 66 -5.60 22.89 -6.96
CA LYS A 66 -4.80 22.10 -6.02
C LYS A 66 -5.56 20.85 -5.65
N THR A 67 -4.79 19.82 -5.37
CA THR A 67 -5.29 18.56 -4.81
C THR A 67 -4.76 18.43 -3.40
N ASP A 68 -5.66 18.21 -2.46
CA ASP A 68 -5.32 17.87 -1.08
C ASP A 68 -5.36 16.35 -0.90
N VAL A 69 -4.36 15.84 -0.21
CA VAL A 69 -4.18 14.42 0.09
C VAL A 69 -4.14 14.23 1.59
N GLU A 70 -4.82 13.21 2.11
CA GLU A 70 -4.79 12.82 3.52
C GLU A 70 -4.39 11.35 3.63
N ILE A 71 -3.37 11.08 4.43
CA ILE A 71 -2.95 9.75 4.88
C ILE A 71 -3.32 9.63 6.35
N GLN A 72 -4.00 8.55 6.72
CA GLN A 72 -4.40 8.27 8.09
C GLN A 72 -3.73 7.00 8.57
N LEU A 73 -3.15 7.05 9.76
CA LEU A 73 -2.50 5.93 10.41
C LEU A 73 -3.28 5.47 11.64
N LYS A 74 -3.00 4.28 12.11
CA LYS A 74 -3.55 3.78 13.37
C LYS A 74 -3.03 4.53 14.59
N ALA A 75 -1.72 4.73 14.67
CA ALA A 75 -1.11 5.46 15.78
C ALA A 75 -1.11 6.98 15.53
N SER A 76 -1.06 7.75 16.62
CA SER A 76 -0.79 9.19 16.52
C SER A 76 0.62 9.43 15.99
N LEU A 77 0.77 10.43 15.14
CA LEU A 77 2.05 10.86 14.60
C LEU A 77 2.87 11.52 15.69
N GLU A 78 4.16 11.19 15.71
CA GLU A 78 5.12 11.77 16.63
C GLU A 78 6.26 12.44 15.89
N ASN A 79 6.88 13.41 16.55
CA ASN A 79 7.98 14.18 15.99
C ASN A 79 9.22 14.22 16.91
N PRO A 80 9.75 13.06 17.36
CA PRO A 80 10.91 13.01 18.25
C PRO A 80 12.15 13.69 17.66
N TRP A 81 12.27 13.75 16.33
CA TRP A 81 13.40 14.36 15.63
C TRP A 81 13.18 15.83 15.25
N LYS A 82 12.07 16.43 15.70
CA LYS A 82 11.75 17.86 15.52
C LYS A 82 11.80 18.30 14.05
N MET A 83 11.30 17.44 13.16
CA MET A 83 11.16 17.72 11.73
C MET A 83 10.12 18.83 11.50
N ALA A 84 10.26 19.58 10.41
CA ALA A 84 9.50 20.80 10.18
C ALA A 84 7.98 20.56 10.02
N ASP A 85 7.59 19.43 9.41
CA ASP A 85 6.20 19.17 9.02
C ASP A 85 5.40 18.39 10.08
N GLY A 86 5.98 18.14 11.25
CA GLY A 86 5.27 17.66 12.44
C GLY A 86 5.24 16.15 12.64
N PHE A 87 6.02 15.38 11.88
CA PHE A 87 6.20 13.93 12.04
C PHE A 87 7.65 13.55 11.69
N SER A 88 8.15 12.41 12.16
CA SER A 88 9.58 12.07 11.99
C SER A 88 9.87 10.81 11.17
N VAL A 89 9.09 9.74 11.37
CA VAL A 89 9.55 8.39 10.99
C VAL A 89 8.91 7.85 9.72
N GLN A 90 7.79 8.40 9.26
CA GLN A 90 7.08 7.97 8.05
C GLN A 90 7.70 8.55 6.79
N GLU A 91 7.62 7.82 5.69
CA GLU A 91 7.88 8.29 4.32
C GLU A 91 6.81 7.65 3.42
N VAL A 92 5.99 8.45 2.75
CA VAL A 92 4.82 7.94 2.01
C VAL A 92 4.98 8.18 0.52
N PHE A 93 4.77 7.14 -0.27
CA PHE A 93 4.76 7.21 -1.73
C PHE A 93 3.35 6.91 -2.22
N ILE A 94 2.77 7.80 -3.02
CA ILE A 94 1.43 7.63 -3.58
C ILE A 94 1.56 7.57 -5.08
N PHE A 95 1.51 6.37 -5.61
CA PHE A 95 1.58 6.07 -7.03
C PHE A 95 0.19 6.24 -7.64
N ILE A 96 0.15 6.86 -8.81
CA ILE A 96 -1.08 7.19 -9.52
C ILE A 96 -0.94 6.76 -10.98
N ASP A 97 -1.83 5.89 -11.40
CA ASP A 97 -2.10 5.56 -12.81
C ASP A 97 -3.24 6.44 -13.30
N THR A 98 -2.93 7.37 -14.21
CA THR A 98 -3.87 8.36 -14.71
C THR A 98 -4.53 7.96 -16.02
N ASP A 99 -3.89 7.06 -16.79
CA ASP A 99 -4.28 6.76 -18.18
C ASP A 99 -4.73 5.31 -18.41
N HIS A 100 -4.47 4.40 -17.46
CA HIS A 100 -4.81 2.98 -17.49
C HIS A 100 -4.22 2.24 -18.67
N LYS A 101 -3.08 2.68 -19.20
CA LYS A 101 -2.54 2.14 -20.44
C LYS A 101 -1.31 1.29 -20.18
N VAL A 102 -1.41 0.01 -20.53
CA VAL A 102 -0.27 -0.91 -20.47
C VAL A 102 0.87 -0.38 -21.34
N GLY A 103 2.07 -0.33 -20.75
CA GLY A 103 3.27 0.19 -21.40
C GLY A 103 3.35 1.73 -21.44
N SER A 104 2.39 2.42 -20.82
CA SER A 104 2.53 3.82 -20.39
C SER A 104 3.08 3.88 -18.97
N GLY A 105 3.58 5.04 -18.55
CA GLY A 105 4.13 5.23 -17.21
C GLY A 105 5.35 4.34 -16.89
N PHE A 106 5.46 3.92 -15.65
CA PHE A 106 6.56 3.11 -15.11
C PHE A 106 6.03 1.90 -14.36
N THR A 107 6.73 0.77 -14.47
CA THR A 107 6.46 -0.45 -13.67
C THR A 107 7.47 -0.65 -12.55
N ASP A 108 8.61 0.05 -12.57
CA ASP A 108 9.56 0.05 -11.46
C ASP A 108 9.24 1.17 -10.47
N SER A 109 9.50 0.93 -9.18
CA SER A 109 9.44 1.98 -8.16
C SER A 109 10.68 2.87 -8.19
N PRO A 110 10.62 4.11 -7.63
CA PRO A 110 11.81 4.85 -7.25
C PRO A 110 12.77 4.00 -6.38
N PRO A 111 14.08 4.31 -6.39
CA PRO A 111 15.05 3.59 -5.58
C PRO A 111 14.70 3.57 -4.09
N GLY A 112 14.96 2.43 -3.46
CA GLY A 112 14.80 2.26 -2.01
C GLY A 112 13.46 1.68 -1.53
N LEU A 113 12.52 1.37 -2.44
CA LEU A 113 11.29 0.61 -2.11
C LEU A 113 11.40 -0.87 -2.47
N ASN A 114 12.18 -1.19 -3.50
CA ASN A 114 12.38 -2.54 -4.02
C ASN A 114 11.09 -3.30 -4.39
N VAL A 115 10.15 -2.59 -5.01
CA VAL A 115 8.90 -3.16 -5.55
C VAL A 115 8.78 -2.86 -7.04
N SER A 116 7.95 -3.64 -7.72
CA SER A 116 7.47 -3.36 -9.08
C SER A 116 5.95 -3.28 -9.09
N PHE A 117 5.38 -2.88 -10.22
CA PHE A 117 3.95 -2.81 -10.48
C PHE A 117 3.59 -3.77 -11.60
N ALA A 118 2.38 -4.34 -11.53
CA ALA A 118 1.84 -5.10 -12.65
C ALA A 118 1.74 -4.20 -13.91
N PRO A 119 1.90 -4.73 -15.13
CA PRO A 119 1.86 -3.90 -16.35
C PRO A 119 0.58 -3.09 -16.54
N GLU A 120 -0.56 -3.62 -16.06
CA GLU A 120 -1.88 -2.95 -16.05
C GLU A 120 -2.03 -1.88 -14.98
N ASP A 121 -1.08 -1.81 -14.04
CA ASP A 121 -1.02 -0.87 -12.92
C ASP A 121 0.27 -0.02 -12.99
N ALA A 122 0.80 0.18 -14.20
CA ALA A 122 1.93 1.08 -14.42
C ALA A 122 1.54 2.52 -14.03
N TRP A 123 2.44 3.22 -13.35
CA TRP A 123 2.14 4.51 -12.73
C TRP A 123 2.70 5.67 -13.55
N ASP A 124 1.95 6.78 -13.60
CA ASP A 124 2.33 8.01 -14.30
C ASP A 124 2.95 9.06 -13.38
N LYS A 125 2.51 9.05 -12.12
CA LYS A 125 2.93 10.01 -11.08
C LYS A 125 3.16 9.32 -9.76
N VAL A 126 4.12 9.85 -8.99
CA VAL A 126 4.33 9.45 -7.60
C VAL A 126 4.43 10.69 -6.71
N ILE A 127 3.52 10.84 -5.76
CA ILE A 127 3.63 11.87 -4.72
C ILE A 127 4.51 11.33 -3.60
N ILE A 128 5.56 12.06 -3.23
CA ILE A 128 6.44 11.71 -2.11
C ILE A 128 6.17 12.66 -0.95
N ILE A 129 5.58 12.13 0.13
CA ILE A 129 5.32 12.84 1.38
C ILE A 129 6.39 12.44 2.38
N SER A 130 7.32 13.35 2.62
CA SER A 130 8.48 13.16 3.50
C SER A 130 8.42 14.12 4.68
N PRO A 131 8.97 13.77 5.85
CA PRO A 131 9.23 14.71 6.92
C PRO A 131 10.47 15.58 6.63
N GLN A 132 11.27 15.20 5.62
CA GLN A 132 12.37 16.02 5.11
C GLN A 132 11.82 17.25 4.38
N GLY A 133 12.53 18.37 4.48
CA GLY A 133 12.12 19.59 3.79
C GLY A 133 12.02 19.39 2.28
N SER A 134 10.96 19.95 1.66
CA SER A 134 10.63 19.71 0.24
C SER A 134 11.77 19.98 -0.76
N SER A 135 12.66 20.93 -0.47
CA SER A 135 13.85 21.19 -1.30
C SER A 135 14.84 20.03 -1.29
N ARG A 136 15.01 19.35 -0.14
CA ARG A 136 15.83 18.15 -0.04
C ARG A 136 15.20 17.00 -0.81
N VAL A 137 13.89 16.75 -0.62
CA VAL A 137 13.16 15.69 -1.34
C VAL A 137 13.31 15.86 -2.86
N ARG A 138 13.11 17.09 -3.37
CA ARG A 138 13.32 17.39 -4.80
C ARG A 138 14.76 17.14 -5.25
N ALA A 139 15.75 17.51 -4.46
CA ALA A 139 17.15 17.29 -4.80
C ALA A 139 17.49 15.79 -4.87
N GLU A 140 17.08 15.01 -3.88
CA GLU A 140 17.27 13.56 -3.84
C GLU A 140 16.56 12.89 -5.02
N ALA A 141 15.30 13.23 -5.28
CA ALA A 141 14.55 12.71 -6.42
C ALA A 141 15.21 13.03 -7.77
N ASN A 142 15.67 14.28 -7.96
CA ASN A 142 16.35 14.69 -9.19
C ASN A 142 17.65 13.92 -9.43
N ASN A 143 18.38 13.59 -8.36
CA ASN A 143 19.65 12.88 -8.44
C ASN A 143 19.47 11.37 -8.60
N LYS A 144 18.44 10.80 -8.00
CA LYS A 144 18.33 9.34 -7.79
C LYS A 144 17.24 8.66 -8.61
N ALA A 145 16.14 9.34 -8.93
CA ALA A 145 14.97 8.73 -9.58
C ALA A 145 15.16 8.44 -11.09
N GLY A 146 16.30 8.82 -11.68
CA GLY A 146 16.62 8.50 -13.07
C GLY A 146 15.56 8.98 -14.07
N ALA A 147 15.04 8.05 -14.88
CA ALA A 147 13.99 8.33 -15.87
C ALA A 147 12.66 8.78 -15.23
N MET A 148 12.42 8.42 -13.97
CA MET A 148 11.19 8.73 -13.25
C MET A 148 11.14 10.15 -12.70
N LYS A 149 12.24 10.92 -12.76
CA LYS A 149 12.32 12.25 -12.12
C LYS A 149 11.18 13.21 -12.50
N GLY A 150 10.68 13.14 -13.74
CA GLY A 150 9.58 13.98 -14.22
C GLY A 150 8.19 13.55 -13.74
N ALA A 151 8.09 12.34 -13.18
CA ALA A 151 6.88 11.79 -12.60
C ALA A 151 6.79 12.01 -11.08
N VAL A 152 7.91 12.39 -10.43
CA VAL A 152 7.94 12.67 -8.99
C VAL A 152 7.28 14.01 -8.70
N VAL A 153 6.29 13.99 -7.81
CA VAL A 153 5.55 15.15 -7.32
C VAL A 153 5.89 15.36 -5.86
N VAL A 154 6.43 16.52 -5.52
CA VAL A 154 6.73 16.89 -4.13
C VAL A 154 5.71 17.93 -3.66
N PRO A 155 4.94 17.66 -2.59
CA PRO A 155 3.94 18.59 -2.08
C PRO A 155 4.49 19.99 -1.80
N THR A 156 3.66 20.99 -2.08
CA THR A 156 3.93 22.40 -1.76
C THR A 156 3.76 22.70 -0.27
N LYS A 157 3.01 21.84 0.43
CA LYS A 157 2.70 21.96 1.85
C LYS A 157 2.47 20.55 2.40
N VAL A 158 3.04 20.27 3.57
CA VAL A 158 2.79 19.05 4.35
C VAL A 158 2.49 19.47 5.79
N ARG A 159 1.55 18.79 6.45
CA ARG A 159 1.26 18.97 7.88
C ARG A 159 0.81 17.66 8.51
N ALA A 160 1.35 17.35 9.67
CA ALA A 160 0.83 16.31 10.56
C ALA A 160 -0.12 16.87 11.61
N SER A 161 -1.18 16.13 11.94
CA SER A 161 -2.08 16.41 13.07
C SER A 161 -2.74 15.12 13.55
N GLY A 162 -2.65 14.82 14.85
CA GLY A 162 -3.15 13.56 15.40
C GLY A 162 -2.50 12.38 14.68
N ASN A 163 -3.31 11.52 14.07
CA ASN A 163 -2.87 10.36 13.28
C ASN A 163 -2.93 10.60 11.76
N LYS A 164 -2.91 11.86 11.31
CA LYS A 164 -3.10 12.22 9.90
C LYS A 164 -1.97 13.07 9.36
N ILE A 165 -1.47 12.70 8.18
CA ILE A 165 -0.58 13.53 7.36
C ILE A 165 -1.42 14.11 6.23
N THR A 166 -1.39 15.43 6.07
CA THR A 166 -2.06 16.15 4.99
C THR A 166 -1.02 16.79 4.09
N ALA A 167 -1.21 16.67 2.78
CA ALA A 167 -0.29 17.22 1.78
C ALA A 167 -1.08 17.91 0.66
N THR A 168 -0.53 19.01 0.12
CA THR A 168 -1.14 19.76 -0.98
C THR A 168 -0.21 19.79 -2.18
N VAL A 169 -0.69 19.36 -3.34
CA VAL A 169 0.02 19.39 -4.63
C VAL A 169 -0.73 20.28 -5.63
N MET A 170 -0.04 20.74 -6.68
CA MET A 170 -0.68 21.46 -7.77
C MET A 170 -1.30 20.46 -8.75
N ASN A 171 -2.50 20.74 -9.26
CA ASN A 171 -3.14 19.85 -10.26
C ASN A 171 -2.27 19.67 -11.51
N SER A 172 -1.51 20.72 -11.88
CA SER A 172 -0.57 20.68 -13.00
C SER A 172 0.52 19.62 -12.85
N ASP A 173 0.89 19.26 -11.63
CA ASP A 173 1.96 18.29 -11.37
C ASP A 173 1.46 16.85 -11.53
N LEU A 174 0.16 16.62 -11.24
CA LEU A 174 -0.52 15.34 -11.39
C LEU A 174 -0.92 15.06 -12.85
N GLY A 175 -1.18 16.10 -13.63
CA GLY A 175 -1.69 15.98 -15.00
C GLY A 175 -3.20 16.19 -15.07
N ALA A 176 -3.73 16.06 -16.29
CA ALA A 176 -5.17 16.19 -16.54
C ALA A 176 -5.88 14.86 -16.25
N GLY A 177 -7.14 14.92 -15.82
CA GLY A 177 -7.96 13.74 -15.60
C GLY A 177 -8.89 13.90 -14.41
N ASN A 178 -9.77 12.92 -14.23
CA ASN A 178 -10.66 12.86 -13.07
C ASN A 178 -10.07 11.85 -12.06
N PRO A 179 -9.74 12.27 -10.83
CA PRO A 179 -9.22 11.40 -9.78
C PRO A 179 -10.09 10.16 -9.51
N SER A 180 -11.41 10.24 -9.69
CA SER A 180 -12.32 9.10 -9.52
C SER A 180 -12.14 7.99 -10.56
N THR A 181 -11.44 8.29 -11.66
CA THR A 181 -11.09 7.31 -12.70
C THR A 181 -9.69 6.73 -12.54
N TRP A 182 -8.80 7.31 -11.73
CA TRP A 182 -7.40 6.89 -11.61
C TRP A 182 -7.22 5.61 -10.78
N GLY A 183 -6.07 4.95 -10.97
CA GLY A 183 -5.56 3.89 -10.11
C GLY A 183 -4.61 4.47 -9.06
N TYR A 184 -4.60 3.89 -7.86
CA TYR A 184 -3.80 4.34 -6.73
C TYR A 184 -3.11 3.19 -6.02
N GLN A 185 -1.87 3.42 -5.60
CA GLN A 185 -1.21 2.61 -4.59
C GLN A 185 -0.50 3.53 -3.62
N VAL A 186 -0.72 3.32 -2.32
CA VAL A 186 -0.06 4.03 -1.23
C VAL A 186 0.93 3.07 -0.61
N VAL A 187 2.20 3.44 -0.64
CA VAL A 187 3.28 2.68 -0.03
C VAL A 187 3.74 3.43 1.21
N MET A 188 3.59 2.80 2.37
CA MET A 188 4.12 3.30 3.63
C MET A 188 5.52 2.76 3.87
N GLN A 189 6.44 3.68 4.12
CA GLN A 189 7.85 3.45 4.31
C GLN A 189 8.35 4.19 5.57
N SER A 190 9.55 3.87 6.04
CA SER A 190 10.24 4.58 7.10
C SER A 190 11.30 5.55 6.59
N ASN A 191 11.10 6.84 6.82
CA ASN A 191 12.06 7.89 6.49
C ASN A 191 13.47 7.60 7.05
N GLU A 192 14.47 7.80 6.21
CA GLU A 192 15.88 7.73 6.53
C GLU A 192 16.58 9.02 6.10
N GLY A 193 17.15 9.73 7.08
CA GLY A 193 17.90 10.95 6.85
C GLY A 193 19.28 10.69 6.26
N PHE A 194 19.81 9.48 6.34
CA PHE A 194 21.10 9.08 5.78
C PHE A 194 20.96 7.75 5.02
N PRO A 195 20.24 7.75 3.88
CA PRO A 195 19.86 6.52 3.20
C PRO A 195 21.09 5.79 2.65
N ALA A 196 21.00 4.46 2.59
CA ALA A 196 22.04 3.63 2.01
C ALA A 196 22.06 3.77 0.47
N ASP A 197 23.26 3.74 -0.12
CA ASP A 197 23.49 3.76 -1.56
C ASP A 197 22.67 4.84 -2.30
N ASN A 198 21.79 4.40 -3.21
CA ASN A 198 20.95 5.26 -4.03
C ASN A 198 19.50 5.35 -3.53
N ASP A 199 19.21 4.91 -2.30
CA ASP A 199 17.85 4.90 -1.76
C ASP A 199 17.33 6.34 -1.59
N LEU A 200 16.05 6.55 -1.91
CA LEU A 200 15.43 7.86 -1.92
C LEU A 200 14.80 8.17 -0.55
N LEU A 201 15.66 8.51 0.42
CA LEU A 201 15.25 8.86 1.78
C LEU A 201 14.47 7.75 2.51
N THR A 202 14.66 6.50 2.10
CA THR A 202 14.00 5.33 2.69
C THR A 202 14.96 4.53 3.55
N ARG A 203 14.38 3.86 4.55
CA ARG A 203 15.10 2.92 5.41
C ARG A 203 14.90 1.50 4.93
N ARG A 204 15.99 0.76 4.78
CA ARG A 204 15.94 -0.67 4.45
C ARG A 204 15.39 -1.50 5.62
N VAL A 205 14.79 -2.62 5.25
CA VAL A 205 14.47 -3.76 6.13
C VAL A 205 15.68 -4.70 6.11
N ASN A 206 16.03 -5.22 7.28
CA ASN A 206 17.15 -6.13 7.49
C ASN A 206 16.64 -7.54 7.77
N GLU A 207 17.56 -8.52 7.81
CA GLU A 207 17.23 -9.87 8.28
C GLU A 207 16.70 -9.83 9.73
N TYR A 208 17.39 -9.08 10.60
CA TYR A 208 17.02 -8.86 12.00
C TYR A 208 16.76 -7.39 12.29
N GLU A 209 15.80 -7.11 13.17
CA GLU A 209 15.53 -5.76 13.62
C GLU A 209 16.70 -5.20 14.44
N GLY A 210 16.83 -3.89 14.45
CA GLY A 210 17.78 -3.17 15.29
C GLY A 210 17.13 -1.95 15.89
N GLN A 211 17.90 -1.16 16.63
CA GLN A 211 17.40 0.07 17.25
C GLN A 211 16.65 0.97 16.24
N HIS A 212 17.26 1.16 15.07
CA HIS A 212 16.72 1.98 13.99
C HIS A 212 16.62 1.18 12.68
N ARG A 213 16.29 -0.11 12.73
CA ARG A 213 16.15 -0.96 11.53
C ARG A 213 14.99 -1.92 11.68
N PHE A 214 14.18 -2.04 10.64
CA PHE A 214 13.17 -3.09 10.57
C PHE A 214 13.85 -4.45 10.37
N GLY A 215 13.21 -5.52 10.85
CA GLY A 215 13.66 -6.90 10.68
C GLY A 215 12.71 -7.75 9.85
N GLY A 216 13.09 -9.00 9.59
CA GLY A 216 12.25 -10.00 8.91
C GLY A 216 12.40 -10.02 7.37
N GLY A 217 13.24 -9.16 6.83
CA GLY A 217 13.57 -9.05 5.41
C GLY A 217 14.82 -9.87 5.05
N SER A 218 15.78 -9.22 4.41
CA SER A 218 17.08 -9.76 4.03
C SER A 218 18.17 -8.72 4.29
N ASP A 219 19.41 -9.14 4.54
CA ASP A 219 20.57 -8.22 4.52
C ASP A 219 21.11 -8.01 3.09
N PHE A 220 20.53 -8.70 2.10
CA PHE A 220 20.64 -8.35 0.68
C PHE A 220 19.58 -7.30 0.29
N ASN A 221 19.39 -7.06 -1.01
CA ASN A 221 18.43 -6.05 -1.50
C ASN A 221 17.39 -6.68 -2.44
N CYS A 222 16.85 -7.83 -2.04
CA CYS A 222 15.85 -8.61 -2.80
C CYS A 222 14.43 -8.48 -2.22
N ASP A 223 14.31 -8.13 -0.95
CA ASP A 223 13.07 -7.95 -0.22
C ASP A 223 12.51 -6.52 -0.40
N PRO A 224 11.18 -6.35 -0.39
CA PRO A 224 10.58 -5.03 -0.49
C PRO A 224 10.83 -4.24 0.80
N HIS A 225 11.29 -3.00 0.68
CA HIS A 225 11.47 -2.09 1.82
C HIS A 225 10.18 -1.35 2.16
N VAL A 226 9.07 -2.08 2.22
CA VAL A 226 7.71 -1.57 2.34
C VAL A 226 7.05 -2.16 3.58
N ILE A 227 6.49 -1.29 4.43
CA ILE A 227 5.91 -1.71 5.71
C ILE A 227 4.42 -2.03 5.56
N ASP A 228 3.73 -1.29 4.71
CA ASP A 228 2.27 -1.35 4.54
C ASP A 228 1.88 -0.78 3.17
N VAL A 229 0.84 -1.34 2.54
CA VAL A 229 0.25 -0.90 1.27
C VAL A 229 -1.26 -1.04 1.25
N LEU A 230 -1.94 -0.20 0.46
CA LEU A 230 -3.34 -0.47 0.12
C LEU A 230 -3.47 -1.79 -0.64
N ALA A 231 -4.48 -2.59 -0.30
CA ALA A 231 -4.73 -3.87 -0.95
C ALA A 231 -6.20 -4.10 -1.30
N GLY A 232 -6.44 -5.12 -2.15
CA GLY A 232 -7.78 -5.54 -2.55
C GLY A 232 -8.58 -4.43 -3.24
N GLN A 233 -9.69 -4.02 -2.62
CA GLN A 233 -10.54 -2.94 -3.14
C GLN A 233 -10.40 -1.64 -2.34
N GLY A 234 -9.47 -1.59 -1.36
CA GLY A 234 -9.27 -0.46 -0.46
C GLY A 234 -10.50 -0.21 0.43
N LYS A 235 -11.13 -1.27 0.93
CA LYS A 235 -12.35 -1.20 1.77
C LYS A 235 -12.06 -1.27 3.27
N GLY A 236 -10.85 -1.65 3.66
CA GLY A 236 -10.44 -1.94 5.03
C GLY A 236 -10.90 -3.31 5.51
N ASP A 237 -11.12 -4.24 4.58
CA ASP A 237 -11.57 -5.60 4.90
C ASP A 237 -10.39 -6.45 5.37
N SER A 238 -10.58 -7.33 6.35
CA SER A 238 -9.47 -8.16 6.88
C SER A 238 -8.86 -9.11 5.83
N SER A 239 -9.55 -9.37 4.71
CA SER A 239 -8.98 -10.11 3.58
C SER A 239 -7.88 -9.36 2.86
N GLU A 240 -7.85 -8.02 2.97
CA GLU A 240 -6.87 -7.16 2.32
C GLU A 240 -5.48 -7.35 2.94
N ILE A 241 -5.38 -7.74 4.21
CA ILE A 241 -4.13 -8.16 4.87
C ILE A 241 -3.44 -9.28 4.07
N LYS A 242 -4.20 -10.33 3.71
CA LYS A 242 -3.67 -11.45 2.92
C LYS A 242 -3.29 -10.99 1.50
N ALA A 243 -4.08 -10.11 0.91
CA ALA A 243 -3.78 -9.55 -0.42
C ALA A 243 -2.49 -8.71 -0.42
N GLN A 244 -2.24 -7.92 0.63
CA GLN A 244 -0.96 -7.25 0.83
C GLN A 244 0.19 -8.25 0.89
N TYR A 245 0.07 -9.30 1.72
CA TYR A 245 1.15 -10.29 1.88
C TYR A 245 1.48 -10.97 0.55
N GLU A 246 0.46 -11.22 -0.28
CA GLU A 246 0.64 -11.76 -1.63
C GLU A 246 1.34 -10.79 -2.59
N MET A 247 0.97 -9.50 -2.58
CA MET A 247 1.63 -8.48 -3.41
C MET A 247 3.09 -8.25 -3.00
N LEU A 248 3.37 -8.28 -1.69
CA LEU A 248 4.71 -8.09 -1.14
C LEU A 248 5.53 -9.38 -1.09
N ALA A 249 4.97 -10.51 -1.49
CA ALA A 249 5.70 -11.79 -1.53
C ALA A 249 6.88 -11.70 -2.50
N TYR A 250 8.06 -12.08 -2.00
CA TYR A 250 9.32 -12.02 -2.73
C TYR A 250 10.12 -13.30 -2.52
N GLU A 251 11.09 -13.54 -3.39
CA GLU A 251 12.06 -14.62 -3.26
C GLU A 251 13.45 -14.10 -3.62
N CYS A 252 14.45 -14.52 -2.84
CA CYS A 252 15.85 -14.16 -3.03
C CYS A 252 16.64 -15.36 -3.55
N ALA A 253 17.50 -15.14 -4.53
CA ALA A 253 18.57 -16.04 -4.87
C ALA A 253 19.66 -16.02 -3.78
N GLY A 254 20.52 -17.04 -3.78
CA GLY A 254 21.66 -17.13 -2.86
C GLY A 254 22.72 -16.05 -3.04
N ASP A 255 22.70 -15.32 -4.17
CA ASP A 255 23.56 -14.15 -4.42
C ASP A 255 22.94 -12.82 -3.95
N GLY A 256 21.73 -12.87 -3.37
CA GLY A 256 21.03 -11.69 -2.89
C GLY A 256 20.18 -10.96 -3.93
N SER A 257 20.14 -11.43 -5.18
CA SER A 257 19.22 -10.91 -6.19
C SER A 257 17.80 -11.43 -5.97
N ALA A 258 16.79 -10.68 -6.43
CA ALA A 258 15.41 -11.15 -6.38
C ALA A 258 15.12 -12.14 -7.52
N THR A 259 14.79 -13.39 -7.21
CA THR A 259 14.23 -14.35 -8.19
C THR A 259 12.74 -14.08 -8.43
N LYS A 260 12.07 -13.51 -7.42
CA LYS A 260 10.72 -12.98 -7.50
C LYS A 260 10.67 -11.63 -6.78
N LYS A 261 10.40 -10.56 -7.51
CA LYS A 261 10.21 -9.22 -6.95
C LYS A 261 8.77 -9.03 -6.50
N ALA A 262 8.57 -8.38 -5.36
CA ALA A 262 7.25 -7.94 -4.91
C ALA A 262 6.59 -7.08 -5.99
N THR A 263 5.35 -7.42 -6.35
CA THR A 263 4.62 -6.77 -7.44
C THR A 263 3.29 -6.24 -6.93
N LEU A 264 3.23 -4.93 -6.83
CA LEU A 264 2.06 -4.19 -6.37
C LEU A 264 1.00 -4.09 -7.46
N LYS A 265 -0.24 -4.06 -7.00
CA LYS A 265 -1.43 -3.71 -7.78
C LYS A 265 -2.03 -2.43 -7.23
N MET A 266 -2.86 -1.76 -8.02
CA MET A 266 -3.52 -0.53 -7.58
C MET A 266 -4.97 -0.76 -7.20
N VAL A 267 -5.41 -0.06 -6.15
CA VAL A 267 -6.83 0.12 -5.82
C VAL A 267 -7.40 1.27 -6.66
N SER A 268 -8.72 1.32 -6.81
CA SER A 268 -9.34 2.38 -7.61
C SER A 268 -10.80 2.64 -7.28
N GLY A 269 -11.27 3.84 -7.64
CA GLY A 269 -12.68 4.18 -7.53
C GLY A 269 -13.54 3.35 -8.49
N GLU A 270 -14.86 3.34 -8.25
CA GLU A 270 -15.85 2.61 -9.06
C GLU A 270 -15.85 3.01 -10.54
N LYS A 271 -15.28 4.16 -10.89
CA LYS A 271 -15.23 4.70 -12.25
C LYS A 271 -13.93 4.38 -12.98
N ARG A 272 -13.03 3.55 -12.43
CA ARG A 272 -11.80 3.15 -13.13
C ARG A 272 -12.15 2.36 -14.41
N PRO A 273 -11.71 2.83 -15.59
CA PRO A 273 -11.83 2.06 -16.82
C PRO A 273 -11.00 0.76 -16.75
N ALA A 274 -11.35 -0.23 -17.56
CA ALA A 274 -10.46 -1.37 -17.77
C ALA A 274 -9.14 -0.92 -18.42
N ALA A 275 -8.04 -1.55 -18.05
CA ALA A 275 -6.73 -1.23 -18.61
C ALA A 275 -6.71 -1.40 -20.14
N GLN A 276 -6.26 -0.35 -20.81
CA GLN A 276 -6.11 -0.28 -22.26
C GLN A 276 -4.85 -1.03 -22.68
N GLY A 277 -4.92 -1.75 -23.80
CA GLY A 277 -3.77 -2.52 -24.31
C GLY A 277 -3.60 -3.88 -23.65
N VAL A 278 -4.46 -4.26 -22.69
CA VAL A 278 -4.61 -5.66 -22.29
C VAL A 278 -5.36 -6.37 -23.42
N ALA A 279 -4.73 -7.37 -24.06
CA ALA A 279 -5.46 -8.26 -24.96
C ALA A 279 -6.66 -8.81 -24.19
N ALA A 280 -7.89 -8.63 -24.71
CA ALA A 280 -9.10 -9.04 -24.02
C ALA A 280 -8.93 -10.48 -23.52
N ALA A 281 -8.84 -10.65 -22.19
CA ALA A 281 -8.79 -11.97 -21.61
C ALA A 281 -10.05 -12.69 -22.07
N ALA A 282 -9.88 -13.80 -22.80
CA ALA A 282 -10.99 -14.69 -23.08
C ALA A 282 -11.69 -14.99 -21.75
N PRO A 283 -13.03 -14.97 -21.70
CA PRO A 283 -13.75 -15.27 -20.46
C PRO A 283 -13.18 -16.56 -19.89
N ALA A 284 -12.78 -16.52 -18.62
CA ALA A 284 -12.27 -17.70 -17.93
C ALA A 284 -13.26 -18.84 -18.18
N PRO A 285 -12.80 -20.05 -18.58
CA PRO A 285 -13.70 -21.18 -18.68
C PRO A 285 -14.41 -21.33 -17.33
N ALA A 286 -15.73 -21.53 -17.39
CA ALA A 286 -16.52 -21.80 -16.18
C ALA A 286 -15.79 -22.87 -15.36
N PRO A 287 -15.72 -22.74 -14.02
CA PRO A 287 -15.04 -23.71 -13.19
C PRO A 287 -15.59 -25.09 -13.53
N GLU A 288 -14.70 -25.96 -14.01
CA GLU A 288 -15.03 -27.36 -14.27
C GLU A 288 -15.56 -27.94 -12.95
N ALA A 289 -16.74 -28.55 -13.01
CA ALA A 289 -17.37 -29.12 -11.83
C ALA A 289 -16.36 -30.04 -11.14
N ALA A 290 -16.09 -29.76 -9.85
CA ALA A 290 -15.19 -30.58 -9.06
C ALA A 290 -15.59 -32.06 -9.23
N PRO A 291 -14.64 -32.96 -9.51
CA PRO A 291 -14.95 -34.38 -9.60
C PRO A 291 -15.61 -34.81 -8.30
N ALA A 292 -16.72 -35.54 -8.42
CA ALA A 292 -17.47 -36.03 -7.28
C ALA A 292 -16.52 -36.73 -6.30
N ALA A 293 -16.58 -36.32 -5.03
CA ALA A 293 -15.77 -36.92 -3.99
C ALA A 293 -15.96 -38.45 -4.02
N PRO A 294 -14.87 -39.24 -3.95
CA PRO A 294 -14.99 -40.69 -3.88
C PRO A 294 -15.84 -41.07 -2.66
N ALA A 295 -16.72 -42.06 -2.85
CA ALA A 295 -17.59 -42.56 -1.80
C ALA A 295 -16.75 -42.94 -0.55
N PRO A 296 -17.24 -42.63 0.67
CA PRO A 296 -16.53 -42.96 1.88
C PRO A 296 -16.30 -44.47 1.98
N ALA A 297 -15.08 -44.86 2.37
CA ALA A 297 -14.73 -46.26 2.57
C ALA A 297 -15.67 -46.90 3.63
N PRO A 298 -16.04 -48.18 3.47
CA PRO A 298 -16.87 -48.87 4.44
C PRO A 298 -16.18 -48.92 5.81
N ALA A 299 -16.94 -48.67 6.86
CA ALA A 299 -16.46 -48.69 8.24
C ALA A 299 -15.86 -50.07 8.59
N PRO A 300 -14.75 -50.13 9.35
CA PRO A 300 -14.17 -51.39 9.76
C PRO A 300 -15.10 -52.17 10.71
N THR A 301 -15.20 -53.48 10.46
CA THR A 301 -15.95 -54.44 11.29
C THR A 301 -15.42 -54.45 12.72
N PRO A 302 -16.29 -54.44 13.76
CA PRO A 302 -15.85 -54.54 15.14
C PRO A 302 -15.07 -55.84 15.39
N ALA A 303 -13.89 -55.73 16.01
CA ALA A 303 -13.11 -56.88 16.45
C ALA A 303 -13.83 -57.61 17.61
N ALA A 304 -13.80 -58.94 17.58
CA ALA A 304 -14.34 -59.79 18.62
C ALA A 304 -13.65 -59.56 19.99
N PRO A 305 -14.37 -59.69 21.11
CA PRO A 305 -13.79 -59.49 22.44
C PRO A 305 -12.74 -60.57 22.75
N ALA A 306 -11.56 -60.12 23.19
CA ALA A 306 -10.48 -60.99 23.65
C ALA A 306 -10.87 -61.68 24.97
N GLY A 307 -10.60 -62.98 25.04
CA GLY A 307 -10.89 -63.81 26.21
C GLY A 307 -10.11 -63.38 27.46
N THR A 308 -10.82 -63.35 28.59
CA THR A 308 -10.29 -63.18 29.94
C THR A 308 -9.37 -64.34 30.32
N THR A 309 -8.08 -64.07 30.53
CA THR A 309 -7.17 -64.95 31.26
C THR A 309 -7.29 -64.68 32.77
N VAL A 310 -7.63 -65.72 33.52
CA VAL A 310 -7.71 -65.70 34.99
C VAL A 310 -6.30 -65.81 35.57
N ALA A 311 -5.92 -64.84 36.40
CA ALA A 311 -4.66 -64.87 37.16
C ALA A 311 -4.77 -65.82 38.38
N PRO A 312 -3.72 -66.58 38.72
CA PRO A 312 -3.74 -67.44 39.90
C PRO A 312 -3.55 -66.65 41.21
N ALA A 313 -4.15 -67.17 42.29
CA ALA A 313 -4.20 -66.55 43.61
C ALA A 313 -2.83 -66.46 44.32
N PRO A 314 -2.60 -65.43 45.16
CA PRO A 314 -1.37 -65.28 45.92
C PRO A 314 -1.34 -66.24 47.13
N THR A 315 -0.19 -66.88 47.33
CA THR A 315 0.14 -67.70 48.51
C THR A 315 0.62 -66.82 49.66
N THR A 316 0.01 -66.99 50.82
CA THR A 316 0.36 -66.34 52.10
C THR A 316 1.64 -66.93 52.69
N ALA A 317 2.62 -66.08 53.01
CA ALA A 317 3.77 -66.42 53.84
C ALA A 317 3.60 -65.86 55.26
N THR A 318 3.69 -66.74 56.25
CA THR A 318 3.61 -66.47 57.70
C THR A 318 4.89 -65.81 58.21
N PRO A 319 4.84 -64.83 59.13
CA PRO A 319 6.04 -64.27 59.73
C PRO A 319 6.53 -65.16 60.88
N THR A 320 7.84 -65.35 60.97
CA THR A 320 8.48 -65.91 62.17
C THR A 320 9.32 -64.82 62.85
N LYS A 321 9.29 -64.93 64.18
CA LYS A 321 9.68 -64.00 65.23
C LYS A 321 11.16 -63.62 65.26
#